data_AF-A0ABD5M7T5-F1
#
_entry.id   AF-A0ABD5M7T5-F1
#
_cell.length_a   1.000
_cell.length_b   1.000
_cell.length_c   1.000
_cell.angle_alpha   90.00
_cell.angle_beta   90.00
_cell.angle_gamma   90.00
#
_symmetry.space_group_name_H-M   'P 1'
#
loop_
_entity.id
_entity.type
_entity.pdbx_description
1 polymer ?
#
loop_
_entity_poly.entity_id
_entity_poly.type
_entity_poly.pdbx_seq_one_letter_code
_entity_poly.pdbx_strand_id
1 'polypeptide(L)'
;MAFEHRAKLFVSENVRLIAGVLLVLGLLCFAGAGYVFVTPTTQTLTEQTDQQTFSTRVDESALVTQATPLYDEGERIENRSVYFTGISPELTFAMNTSVPADQQVEVHQQLSLELVGLRGDQPFYRSERSIVDTTRQVQDGRVSTTATVNVSDVSQELAVLVEEVGNAGQFQLRLQMNVTYSTDAYQGSLQSTVPFVISGNSYYVDGALSAERTESTTVTREITQPPSPVEYGALAVLGLLMVGAAAAVTRVEDRVDPEELRTRIAHDQHQEWISRGQFPTDSEKQYISILTLEDLVDVAIDTNRRVIHDPQIDAYAVIDSSEIYYYALEDVEAGEWLEI
;
A
#
# COMPACT_ATOMS: atom_id res chain seq x y z
N MET A 1 42.82 -13.74 -11.35
CA MET A 1 44.07 -13.19 -10.78
C MET A 1 44.40 -11.79 -11.30
N ALA A 2 44.40 -11.50 -12.61
CA ALA A 2 44.75 -10.17 -13.13
C ALA A 2 43.91 -8.99 -12.58
N PHE A 3 42.60 -9.17 -12.39
CA PHE A 3 41.72 -8.11 -11.84
C PHE A 3 42.04 -7.78 -10.37
N GLU A 4 42.31 -8.78 -9.55
CA GLU A 4 42.62 -8.60 -8.12
C GLU A 4 43.95 -7.85 -7.90
N HIS A 5 44.96 -8.15 -8.71
CA HIS A 5 46.26 -7.48 -8.64
C HIS A 5 46.16 -6.02 -9.12
N ARG A 6 45.39 -5.76 -10.18
CA ARG A 6 45.11 -4.39 -10.66
C ARG A 6 44.29 -3.58 -9.65
N ALA A 7 43.30 -4.19 -8.99
CA ALA A 7 42.52 -3.54 -7.95
C ALA A 7 43.38 -3.21 -6.72
N LYS A 8 44.27 -4.12 -6.29
CA LYS A 8 45.23 -3.86 -5.21
C LYS A 8 46.19 -2.73 -5.55
N LEU A 9 46.74 -2.73 -6.77
CA LEU A 9 47.65 -1.68 -7.24
C LEU A 9 46.97 -0.31 -7.29
N PHE A 10 45.73 -0.24 -7.82
CA PHE A 10 44.97 1.01 -7.84
C PHE A 10 44.70 1.54 -6.43
N VAL A 11 44.35 0.65 -5.49
CA VAL A 11 44.12 1.01 -4.09
C VAL A 11 45.42 1.50 -3.44
N SER A 12 46.55 0.82 -3.66
CA SER A 12 47.85 1.20 -3.07
C SER A 12 48.41 2.51 -3.64
N GLU A 13 48.16 2.82 -4.91
CA GLU A 13 48.58 4.09 -5.50
C GLU A 13 47.71 5.28 -5.07
N ASN A 14 46.44 5.03 -4.72
CA ASN A 14 45.45 6.07 -4.44
C ASN A 14 44.92 6.06 -3.00
N VAL A 15 45.66 5.46 -2.05
CA VAL A 15 45.22 5.23 -0.66
C VAL A 15 44.65 6.50 -0.03
N ARG A 16 45.38 7.62 -0.10
CA ARG A 16 44.98 8.90 0.52
C ARG A 16 43.69 9.45 -0.06
N LEU A 17 43.51 9.35 -1.37
CA LEU A 17 42.32 9.82 -2.06
C LEU A 17 41.12 8.94 -1.71
N ILE A 18 41.28 7.62 -1.79
CA ILE A 18 40.23 6.64 -1.49
C ILE A 18 39.81 6.76 -0.02
N ALA A 19 40.76 6.80 0.92
CA ALA A 19 40.49 6.97 2.34
C ALA A 19 39.79 8.32 2.61
N GLY A 20 40.23 9.41 1.98
CA GLY A 20 39.61 10.73 2.08
C GLY A 20 38.16 10.72 1.61
N VAL A 21 37.88 10.13 0.44
CA VAL A 21 36.51 10.00 -0.10
C VAL A 21 35.63 9.17 0.83
N LEU A 22 36.11 8.03 1.33
CA LEU A 22 35.37 7.18 2.26
C LEU A 22 35.06 7.91 3.59
N LEU A 23 35.99 8.71 4.11
CA LEU A 23 35.75 9.52 5.31
C LEU A 23 34.68 10.59 5.09
N VAL A 24 34.74 11.30 3.95
CA VAL A 24 33.71 12.30 3.60
C VAL A 24 32.33 11.64 3.46
N LEU A 25 32.25 10.51 2.78
CA LEU A 25 31.00 9.75 2.65
C LEU A 25 30.48 9.28 4.02
N GLY A 26 31.36 8.82 4.90
CA GLY A 26 31.02 8.45 6.27
C GLY A 26 30.43 9.62 7.07
N LEU A 27 31.07 10.79 7.01
CA LEU A 27 30.59 12.02 7.65
C LEU A 27 29.23 12.46 7.11
N LEU A 28 29.01 12.39 5.80
CA LEU A 28 27.71 12.69 5.19
C LEU A 28 26.62 11.72 5.66
N CYS A 29 26.94 10.43 5.82
CA CYS A 29 26.00 9.45 6.37
C CYS A 29 25.63 9.79 7.82
N PHE A 30 26.59 10.17 8.66
CA PHE A 30 26.30 10.60 10.04
C PHE A 30 25.51 11.91 10.11
N ALA A 31 25.81 12.88 9.24
CA ALA A 31 25.03 14.10 9.13
C ALA A 31 23.58 13.82 8.69
N GLY A 32 23.39 12.91 7.73
CA GLY A 32 22.08 12.43 7.30
C GLY A 32 21.33 11.72 8.44
N ALA A 33 21.99 10.84 9.18
CA ALA A 33 21.41 10.16 10.35
C ALA A 33 20.99 11.17 11.42
N GLY A 34 21.83 12.17 11.71
CA GLY A 34 21.52 13.25 12.65
C GLY A 34 20.32 14.08 12.18
N TYR A 35 20.26 14.40 10.88
CA TYR A 35 19.14 15.14 10.30
C TYR A 35 17.81 14.37 10.41
N VAL A 36 17.81 13.08 10.07
CA VAL A 36 16.62 12.22 10.24
C VAL A 36 16.23 12.12 11.71
N PHE A 37 17.20 11.99 12.61
CA PHE A 37 16.95 11.91 14.06
C PHE A 37 16.34 13.19 14.65
N VAL A 38 16.63 14.37 14.11
CA VAL A 38 16.08 15.64 14.63
C VAL A 38 14.88 16.16 13.85
N THR A 39 14.56 15.54 12.71
CA THR A 39 13.44 15.94 11.86
C THR A 39 12.28 14.97 12.09
N PRO A 40 11.26 15.35 12.89
CA PRO A 40 10.14 14.46 13.15
C PRO A 40 9.31 14.26 11.87
N THR A 41 8.89 13.02 11.63
CA THR A 41 7.95 12.68 10.57
C THR A 41 6.51 12.86 11.04
N THR A 42 5.67 13.50 10.21
CA THR A 42 4.24 13.62 10.48
C THR A 42 3.48 12.51 9.74
N GLN A 43 2.47 11.94 10.41
CA GLN A 43 1.50 11.06 9.78
C GLN A 43 0.12 11.69 9.86
N THR A 44 -0.59 11.66 8.74
CA THR A 44 -1.99 12.06 8.66
C THR A 44 -2.88 10.90 9.11
N LEU A 45 -3.58 11.07 10.24
CA LEU A 45 -4.58 10.13 10.71
C LEU A 45 -5.97 10.64 10.33
N THR A 46 -6.79 9.77 9.74
CA THR A 46 -8.19 10.04 9.42
C THR A 46 -9.08 9.29 10.40
N GLU A 47 -9.98 10.00 11.08
CA GLU A 47 -10.90 9.44 12.08
C GLU A 47 -12.33 9.88 11.76
N GLN A 48 -13.29 8.97 11.93
CA GLN A 48 -14.72 9.31 11.86
C GLN A 48 -15.22 9.68 13.26
N THR A 49 -15.75 10.88 13.39
CA THR A 49 -16.32 11.43 14.63
C THR A 49 -17.79 11.78 14.42
N ASP A 50 -18.52 12.03 15.52
CA ASP A 50 -19.93 12.46 15.47
C ASP A 50 -20.82 11.48 14.70
N GLN A 51 -20.76 10.20 15.10
CA GLN A 51 -21.53 9.13 14.47
C GLN A 51 -22.99 9.18 14.92
N GLN A 52 -23.90 9.41 13.98
CA GLN A 52 -25.34 9.55 14.24
C GLN A 52 -26.12 8.54 13.39
N THR A 53 -27.02 7.78 14.01
CA THR A 53 -27.81 6.77 13.30
C THR A 53 -29.28 7.12 13.31
N PHE A 54 -29.89 7.04 12.12
CA PHE A 54 -31.30 7.29 11.86
C PHE A 54 -31.90 6.00 11.31
N SER A 55 -33.01 5.55 11.89
CA SER A 55 -33.69 4.34 11.41
C SER A 55 -35.19 4.53 11.44
N THR A 56 -35.88 3.84 10.55
CA THR A 56 -37.34 3.81 10.53
C THR A 56 -37.83 2.41 10.19
N ARG A 57 -38.97 2.04 10.77
CA ARG A 57 -39.70 0.81 10.49
C ARG A 57 -41.19 1.10 10.55
N VAL A 58 -41.95 0.50 9.63
CA VAL A 58 -43.41 0.41 9.72
C VAL A 58 -43.78 -0.98 10.21
N ASP A 59 -44.57 -1.03 11.28
CA ASP A 59 -45.20 -2.25 11.78
C ASP A 59 -46.69 -2.25 11.38
N GLU A 60 -47.25 -3.42 11.13
CA GLU A 60 -48.64 -3.58 10.70
C GLU A 60 -49.49 -4.31 11.74
N SER A 61 -50.72 -3.83 11.92
CA SER A 61 -51.68 -4.45 12.85
C SER A 61 -53.11 -4.32 12.33
N ALA A 62 -53.92 -5.34 12.56
CA ALA A 62 -55.32 -5.33 12.16
C ALA A 62 -56.20 -5.73 13.35
N LEU A 63 -57.38 -5.11 13.45
CA LEU A 63 -58.37 -5.46 14.46
C LEU A 63 -59.34 -6.49 13.86
N VAL A 64 -59.55 -7.59 14.59
CA VAL A 64 -60.52 -8.61 14.19
C VAL A 64 -61.92 -8.13 14.56
N THR A 65 -62.78 -7.93 13.55
CA THR A 65 -64.15 -7.44 13.71
C THR A 65 -65.20 -8.55 13.80
N GLN A 66 -64.81 -9.81 13.53
CA GLN A 66 -65.70 -10.97 13.64
C GLN A 66 -64.90 -12.18 14.11
N ALA A 67 -65.43 -12.89 15.13
CA ALA A 67 -64.81 -14.10 15.64
C ALA A 67 -64.70 -15.20 14.57
N THR A 68 -63.60 -15.95 14.64
CA THR A 68 -63.33 -17.12 13.79
C THR A 68 -62.70 -18.23 14.64
N PRO A 69 -62.57 -19.46 14.10
CA PRO A 69 -61.79 -20.50 14.77
C PRO A 69 -60.31 -20.16 14.97
N LEU A 70 -59.77 -19.14 14.28
CA LEU A 70 -58.37 -18.73 14.36
C LEU A 70 -58.14 -17.53 15.29
N TYR A 71 -59.13 -16.65 15.40
CA TYR A 71 -59.00 -15.35 16.06
C TYR A 71 -60.29 -14.95 16.75
N ASP A 72 -60.16 -14.33 17.92
CA ASP A 72 -61.28 -13.81 18.69
C ASP A 72 -61.71 -12.44 18.18
N GLU A 73 -63.00 -12.12 18.34
CA GLU A 73 -63.49 -10.77 18.06
C GLU A 73 -62.84 -9.74 19.00
N GLY A 74 -62.35 -8.64 18.43
CA GLY A 74 -61.59 -7.62 19.15
C GLY A 74 -60.09 -7.95 19.34
N GLU A 75 -59.62 -9.11 18.89
CA GLU A 75 -58.19 -9.43 18.88
C GLU A 75 -57.43 -8.48 17.93
N ARG A 76 -56.30 -7.94 18.39
CA ARG A 76 -55.37 -7.22 17.53
C ARG A 76 -54.29 -8.18 17.06
N ILE A 77 -54.26 -8.43 15.75
CA ILE A 77 -53.26 -9.28 15.10
C ILE A 77 -52.17 -8.40 14.49
N GLU A 78 -50.91 -8.69 14.82
CA GLU A 78 -49.75 -7.85 14.47
C GLU A 78 -48.73 -8.63 13.63
N ASN A 79 -48.10 -7.94 12.67
CA ASN A 79 -47.00 -8.43 11.84
C ASN A 79 -47.22 -9.87 11.30
N ARG A 80 -48.40 -10.11 10.73
CA ARG A 80 -48.78 -11.41 10.18
C ARG A 80 -48.38 -11.52 8.72
N SER A 81 -48.01 -12.72 8.30
CA SER A 81 -47.71 -13.02 6.89
C SER A 81 -48.92 -12.89 5.98
N VAL A 82 -50.14 -12.93 6.54
CA VAL A 82 -51.40 -12.76 5.81
C VAL A 82 -52.50 -12.30 6.75
N TYR A 83 -53.36 -11.41 6.24
CA TYR A 83 -54.59 -10.94 6.86
C TYR A 83 -55.78 -11.28 5.95
N PHE A 84 -56.99 -11.20 6.49
CA PHE A 84 -58.20 -11.57 5.77
C PHE A 84 -59.24 -10.45 5.82
N THR A 85 -59.59 -9.89 4.66
CA THR A 85 -60.48 -8.72 4.54
C THR A 85 -61.83 -8.92 5.22
N GLY A 86 -62.38 -10.14 5.17
CA GLY A 86 -63.69 -10.43 5.75
C GLY A 86 -63.75 -10.42 7.29
N ILE A 87 -62.61 -10.51 7.98
CA ILE A 87 -62.55 -10.52 9.46
C ILE A 87 -61.74 -9.35 10.01
N SER A 88 -60.88 -8.74 9.20
CA SER A 88 -60.06 -7.58 9.55
C SER A 88 -60.06 -6.62 8.34
N PRO A 89 -61.13 -5.86 8.12
CA PRO A 89 -61.31 -5.02 6.93
C PRO A 89 -60.37 -3.80 6.90
N GLU A 90 -59.80 -3.44 8.05
CA GLU A 90 -58.90 -2.30 8.23
C GLU A 90 -57.50 -2.77 8.65
N LEU A 91 -56.47 -2.16 8.07
CA LEU A 91 -55.07 -2.37 8.41
C LEU A 91 -54.46 -1.07 8.95
N THR A 92 -53.81 -1.16 10.09
CA THR A 92 -53.16 -0.04 10.77
C THR A 92 -51.65 -0.15 10.64
N PHE A 93 -51.03 0.93 10.15
CA PHE A 93 -49.59 1.08 10.02
C PHE A 93 -49.06 1.95 11.15
N ALA A 94 -48.05 1.47 11.87
CA ALA A 94 -47.33 2.21 12.90
C ALA A 94 -45.91 2.48 12.44
N MET A 95 -45.61 3.73 12.07
CA MET A 95 -44.31 4.16 11.60
C MET A 95 -43.47 4.68 12.75
N ASN A 96 -42.43 3.92 13.10
CA ASN A 96 -41.53 4.14 14.21
C ASN A 96 -40.16 4.58 13.67
N THR A 97 -39.82 5.86 13.86
CA THR A 97 -38.50 6.40 13.50
C THR A 97 -37.68 6.66 14.75
N SER A 98 -36.45 6.15 14.79
CA SER A 98 -35.46 6.45 15.83
C SER A 98 -34.41 7.42 15.29
N VAL A 99 -34.09 8.42 16.09
CA VAL A 99 -33.13 9.50 15.79
C VAL A 99 -32.20 9.69 17.00
N PRO A 100 -31.05 10.39 16.86
CA PRO A 100 -30.22 10.74 18.02
C PRO A 100 -31.02 11.49 19.10
N ALA A 101 -30.83 11.11 20.37
CA ALA A 101 -31.62 11.60 21.51
C ALA A 101 -30.96 12.77 22.27
N ASP A 102 -29.79 13.22 21.80
CA ASP A 102 -28.95 14.24 22.41
C ASP A 102 -29.07 15.61 21.72
N GLN A 103 -29.94 15.72 20.71
CA GLN A 103 -30.13 16.93 19.91
C GLN A 103 -31.55 17.03 19.35
N GLN A 104 -31.89 18.19 18.81
CA GLN A 104 -33.15 18.39 18.11
C GLN A 104 -33.05 17.90 16.66
N VAL A 105 -34.05 17.12 16.24
CA VAL A 105 -34.15 16.57 14.90
C VAL A 105 -35.51 16.90 14.31
N GLU A 106 -35.54 17.54 13.14
CA GLU A 106 -36.75 17.64 12.34
C GLU A 106 -36.94 16.34 11.58
N VAL A 107 -38.09 15.70 11.75
CA VAL A 107 -38.44 14.46 11.06
C VAL A 107 -39.73 14.68 10.28
N HIS A 108 -39.66 14.47 8.96
CA HIS A 108 -40.83 14.42 8.10
C HIS A 108 -41.10 12.97 7.71
N GLN A 109 -42.28 12.49 8.08
CA GLN A 109 -42.72 11.11 7.98
C GLN A 109 -43.81 11.02 6.90
N GLN A 110 -43.52 10.31 5.82
CA GLN A 110 -44.46 10.07 4.73
C GLN A 110 -44.62 8.56 4.46
N LEU A 111 -45.88 8.12 4.41
CA LEU A 111 -46.27 6.79 3.96
C LEU A 111 -47.38 6.95 2.93
N SER A 112 -47.19 6.46 1.72
CA SER A 112 -48.19 6.51 0.65
C SER A 112 -48.47 5.13 0.08
N LEU A 113 -49.70 4.99 -0.43
CA LEU A 113 -50.16 3.84 -1.18
C LEU A 113 -50.20 4.23 -2.66
N GLU A 114 -49.34 3.59 -3.46
CA GLU A 114 -49.25 3.83 -4.90
C GLU A 114 -49.90 2.66 -5.65
N LEU A 115 -50.85 2.98 -6.53
CA LEU A 115 -51.44 2.05 -7.49
C LEU A 115 -50.89 2.35 -8.89
N VAL A 116 -50.29 1.35 -9.53
CA VAL A 116 -49.74 1.47 -10.88
C VAL A 116 -50.36 0.43 -11.81
N GLY A 117 -50.94 0.91 -12.91
CA GLY A 117 -51.38 0.06 -14.02
C GLY A 117 -50.27 -0.09 -15.05
N LEU A 118 -49.93 -1.34 -15.37
CA LEU A 118 -48.86 -1.73 -16.28
C LEU A 118 -49.40 -2.52 -17.47
N ARG A 119 -48.89 -2.23 -18.68
CA ARG A 119 -49.09 -3.06 -19.87
C ARG A 119 -47.75 -3.65 -20.27
N GLY A 120 -47.52 -4.92 -19.94
CA GLY A 120 -46.15 -5.44 -19.85
C GLY A 120 -45.39 -4.66 -18.78
N ASP A 121 -44.28 -4.02 -19.15
CA ASP A 121 -43.48 -3.19 -18.25
C ASP A 121 -43.74 -1.68 -18.41
N GLN A 122 -44.70 -1.28 -19.24
CA GLN A 122 -44.99 0.13 -19.51
C GLN A 122 -46.13 0.63 -18.63
N PRO A 123 -45.90 1.63 -17.75
CA PRO A 123 -46.96 2.21 -16.95
C PRO A 123 -47.93 3.03 -17.80
N PHE A 124 -49.23 2.75 -17.67
CA PHE A 124 -50.31 3.50 -18.33
C PHE A 124 -51.23 4.22 -17.33
N TYR A 125 -51.16 3.86 -16.05
CA TYR A 125 -51.95 4.47 -14.98
C TYR A 125 -51.10 4.58 -13.71
N ARG A 126 -51.24 5.69 -12.98
CA ARG A 126 -50.63 5.87 -11.66
C ARG A 126 -51.59 6.69 -10.79
N SER A 127 -51.84 6.22 -9.58
CA SER A 127 -52.54 6.93 -8.53
C SER A 127 -51.76 6.79 -7.23
N GLU A 128 -51.69 7.85 -6.44
CA GLU A 128 -51.01 7.85 -5.15
C GLU A 128 -51.93 8.44 -4.09
N ARG A 129 -52.04 7.74 -2.96
CA ARG A 129 -52.83 8.16 -1.80
C ARG A 129 -51.91 8.26 -0.58
N SER A 130 -51.81 9.46 0.00
CA SER A 130 -51.09 9.64 1.27
C SER A 130 -51.85 8.98 2.42
N ILE A 131 -51.16 8.16 3.21
CA ILE A 131 -51.64 7.52 4.44
C ILE A 131 -51.14 8.30 5.66
N VAL A 132 -49.84 8.63 5.65
CA VAL A 132 -49.17 9.47 6.64
C VAL A 132 -48.45 10.59 5.92
N ASP A 133 -48.61 11.80 6.42
CA ASP A 133 -47.84 12.98 6.04
C ASP A 133 -47.77 13.90 7.26
N THR A 134 -46.65 13.84 7.98
CA THR A 134 -46.49 14.62 9.20
C THR A 134 -45.04 15.07 9.38
N THR A 135 -44.87 16.29 9.87
CA THR A 135 -43.56 16.81 10.28
C THR A 135 -43.58 17.04 11.79
N ARG A 136 -42.54 16.56 12.47
CA ARG A 136 -42.37 16.75 13.91
C ARG A 136 -40.93 17.11 14.24
N GLN A 137 -40.78 17.90 15.27
CA GLN A 137 -39.51 18.20 15.92
C GLN A 137 -39.35 17.27 17.11
N VAL A 138 -38.25 16.51 17.16
CA VAL A 138 -38.03 15.40 18.08
C VAL A 138 -36.74 15.63 18.85
N GLN A 139 -36.75 15.41 20.16
CA GLN A 139 -35.56 15.49 21.03
C GLN A 139 -35.39 14.25 21.92
N ASP A 140 -36.43 13.43 22.07
CA ASP A 140 -36.45 12.20 22.88
C ASP A 140 -35.96 10.97 22.10
N GLY A 141 -35.41 11.18 20.90
CA GLY A 141 -34.81 10.17 20.05
C GLY A 141 -35.81 9.27 19.30
N ARG A 142 -37.12 9.51 19.41
CA ARG A 142 -38.13 8.64 18.78
C ARG A 142 -39.37 9.41 18.34
N VAL A 143 -39.90 9.05 17.17
CA VAL A 143 -41.20 9.51 16.72
C VAL A 143 -42.02 8.34 16.20
N SER A 144 -43.25 8.23 16.71
CA SER A 144 -44.22 7.24 16.28
C SER A 144 -45.46 7.94 15.72
N THR A 145 -45.89 7.50 14.54
CA THR A 145 -47.10 7.95 13.87
C THR A 145 -47.90 6.73 13.40
N THR A 146 -49.20 6.76 13.62
CA THR A 146 -50.09 5.65 13.29
C THR A 146 -51.18 6.13 12.34
N ALA A 147 -51.51 5.30 11.35
CA ALA A 147 -52.61 5.56 10.43
C ALA A 147 -53.28 4.25 10.00
N THR A 148 -54.58 4.30 9.75
CA THR A 148 -55.40 3.14 9.40
C THR A 148 -55.95 3.29 8.00
N VAL A 149 -55.87 2.21 7.21
CA VAL A 149 -56.38 2.11 5.85
C VAL A 149 -57.49 1.08 5.83
N ASN A 150 -58.66 1.46 5.29
CA ASN A 150 -59.72 0.52 4.99
C ASN A 150 -59.35 -0.27 3.72
N VAL A 151 -58.88 -1.50 3.91
CA VAL A 151 -58.44 -2.38 2.83
C VAL A 151 -59.64 -2.85 2.00
N SER A 152 -60.83 -2.91 2.59
CA SER A 152 -62.06 -3.27 1.86
C SER A 152 -62.38 -2.23 0.79
N ASP A 153 -62.27 -0.94 1.11
CA ASP A 153 -62.48 0.15 0.14
C ASP A 153 -61.44 0.09 -0.99
N VAL A 154 -60.17 -0.11 -0.65
CA VAL A 154 -59.08 -0.23 -1.62
C VAL A 154 -59.30 -1.44 -2.54
N SER A 155 -59.77 -2.57 -2.00
CA SER A 155 -60.06 -3.76 -2.78
C SER A 155 -61.21 -3.55 -3.78
N GLN A 156 -62.24 -2.80 -3.39
CA GLN A 156 -63.37 -2.46 -4.26
C GLN A 156 -62.95 -1.52 -5.38
N GLU A 157 -62.16 -0.49 -5.05
CA GLU A 157 -61.59 0.45 -6.04
C GLU A 157 -60.71 -0.28 -7.05
N LEU A 158 -59.84 -1.18 -6.57
CA LEU A 158 -58.99 -2.00 -7.43
C LEU A 158 -59.82 -2.92 -8.34
N ALA A 159 -60.90 -3.51 -7.84
CA ALA A 159 -61.77 -4.38 -8.63
C ALA A 159 -62.43 -3.63 -9.79
N VAL A 160 -62.92 -2.40 -9.56
CA VAL A 160 -63.49 -1.54 -10.60
C VAL A 160 -62.46 -1.23 -11.69
N LEU A 161 -61.24 -0.87 -11.30
CA LEU A 161 -60.16 -0.56 -12.25
C LEU A 161 -59.71 -1.80 -13.06
N VAL A 162 -59.60 -2.96 -12.41
CA VAL A 162 -59.28 -4.23 -13.08
C VAL A 162 -60.36 -4.62 -14.07
N GLU A 163 -61.64 -4.44 -13.72
CA GLU A 163 -62.77 -4.71 -14.62
C GLU A 163 -62.76 -3.77 -15.83
N GLU A 164 -62.49 -2.47 -15.63
CA GLU A 164 -62.45 -1.47 -16.70
C GLU A 164 -61.31 -1.72 -17.70
N VAL A 165 -60.11 -2.10 -17.21
CA VAL A 165 -58.95 -2.39 -18.07
C VAL A 165 -59.04 -3.77 -18.72
N GLY A 166 -59.65 -4.74 -18.05
CA GLY A 166 -59.68 -6.13 -18.48
C GLY A 166 -58.28 -6.69 -18.72
N ASN A 167 -58.10 -7.44 -19.81
CA ASN A 167 -56.82 -8.10 -20.14
C ASN A 167 -55.77 -7.17 -20.78
N ALA A 168 -56.04 -5.86 -20.89
CA ALA A 168 -55.13 -4.93 -21.55
C ALA A 168 -53.91 -4.58 -20.69
N GLY A 169 -53.97 -4.82 -19.38
CA GLY A 169 -52.91 -4.54 -18.42
C GLY A 169 -53.15 -5.21 -17.07
N GLN A 170 -52.22 -4.99 -16.14
CA GLN A 170 -52.24 -5.49 -14.77
C GLN A 170 -52.02 -4.33 -13.80
N PHE A 171 -52.60 -4.42 -12.61
CA PHE A 171 -52.40 -3.42 -11.56
C PHE A 171 -51.46 -3.94 -10.47
N GLN A 172 -50.60 -3.06 -9.96
CA GLN A 172 -49.71 -3.33 -8.84
C GLN A 172 -49.91 -2.25 -7.79
N LEU A 173 -50.07 -2.68 -6.55
CA LEU A 173 -50.24 -1.80 -5.40
C LEU A 173 -48.96 -1.86 -4.55
N ARG A 174 -48.45 -0.71 -4.16
CA ARG A 174 -47.16 -0.56 -3.47
C ARG A 174 -47.31 0.39 -2.29
N LEU A 175 -46.68 0.06 -1.18
CA LEU A 175 -46.47 0.98 -0.07
C LEU A 175 -45.12 1.65 -0.25
N GLN A 176 -45.10 2.98 -0.22
CA GLN A 176 -43.89 3.78 -0.30
C GLN A 176 -43.71 4.54 1.02
N MET A 177 -42.61 4.26 1.70
CA MET A 177 -42.19 4.97 2.91
C MET A 177 -41.05 5.91 2.55
N ASN A 178 -41.18 7.17 2.93
CA ASN A 178 -40.14 8.18 2.81
C ASN A 178 -40.07 8.98 4.12
N VAL A 179 -38.94 8.92 4.80
CA VAL A 179 -38.68 9.69 6.02
C VAL A 179 -37.48 10.58 5.78
N THR A 180 -37.66 11.90 5.87
CA THR A 180 -36.52 12.82 5.85
C THR A 180 -36.18 13.28 7.27
N TYR A 181 -34.89 13.49 7.50
CA TYR A 181 -34.38 13.98 8.79
C TYR A 181 -33.44 15.15 8.56
N SER A 182 -33.47 16.12 9.48
CA SER A 182 -32.54 17.24 9.53
C SER A 182 -32.10 17.49 10.96
N THR A 183 -30.79 17.56 11.16
CA THR A 183 -30.12 17.99 12.39
C THR A 183 -29.27 19.22 12.08
N ASP A 184 -28.58 19.77 13.09
CA ASP A 184 -27.63 20.86 12.87
C ASP A 184 -26.42 20.43 12.01
N ALA A 185 -26.07 19.14 12.02
CA ALA A 185 -24.90 18.58 11.36
C ALA A 185 -25.22 17.81 10.06
N TYR A 186 -26.37 17.12 10.00
CA TYR A 186 -26.69 16.22 8.90
C TYR A 186 -28.13 16.38 8.40
N GLN A 187 -28.32 16.09 7.11
CA GLN A 187 -29.62 15.98 6.48
C GLN A 187 -29.64 14.74 5.59
N GLY A 188 -30.78 14.04 5.55
CA GLY A 188 -30.89 12.82 4.75
C GLY A 188 -32.30 12.29 4.62
N SER A 189 -32.42 11.14 3.97
CA SER A 189 -33.70 10.45 3.80
C SER A 189 -33.54 8.93 3.91
N LEU A 190 -34.59 8.29 4.42
CA LEU A 190 -34.76 6.86 4.57
C LEU A 190 -35.96 6.45 3.72
N GLN A 191 -35.74 5.59 2.73
CA GLN A 191 -36.77 5.22 1.76
C GLN A 191 -36.91 3.69 1.68
N SER A 192 -38.14 3.21 1.59
CA SER A 192 -38.43 1.81 1.28
C SER A 192 -39.71 1.70 0.47
N THR A 193 -39.78 0.71 -0.41
CA THR A 193 -40.97 0.42 -1.20
C THR A 193 -41.20 -1.07 -1.24
N VAL A 194 -42.41 -1.50 -0.87
CA VAL A 194 -42.79 -2.92 -0.85
C VAL A 194 -44.13 -3.12 -1.56
N PRO A 195 -44.38 -4.28 -2.18
CA PRO A 195 -45.70 -4.61 -2.69
C PRO A 195 -46.72 -4.74 -1.56
N PHE A 196 -47.93 -4.22 -1.79
CA PHE A 196 -49.09 -4.48 -0.95
C PHE A 196 -50.07 -5.33 -1.76
N VAL A 197 -50.15 -6.61 -1.43
CA VAL A 197 -50.88 -7.59 -2.25
C VAL A 197 -52.28 -7.76 -1.69
N ILE A 198 -53.28 -7.62 -2.55
CA ILE A 198 -54.67 -7.98 -2.26
C ILE A 198 -55.06 -9.11 -3.22
N SER A 199 -55.46 -10.26 -2.68
CA SER A 199 -55.84 -11.43 -3.46
C SER A 199 -57.07 -12.10 -2.86
N GLY A 200 -58.17 -12.06 -3.60
CA GLY A 200 -59.47 -12.58 -3.14
C GLY A 200 -59.89 -11.91 -1.83
N ASN A 201 -59.98 -12.69 -0.77
CA ASN A 201 -60.37 -12.21 0.57
C ASN A 201 -59.18 -12.06 1.53
N SER A 202 -57.96 -11.98 1.00
CA SER A 202 -56.72 -11.87 1.77
C SER A 202 -55.87 -10.70 1.32
N TYR A 203 -55.06 -10.18 2.23
CA TYR A 203 -54.10 -9.13 1.92
C TYR A 203 -52.85 -9.25 2.80
N TYR A 204 -51.72 -8.76 2.30
CA TYR A 204 -50.46 -8.77 3.02
C TYR A 204 -49.46 -7.75 2.45
N VAL A 205 -48.52 -7.33 3.28
CA VAL A 205 -47.37 -6.54 2.89
C VAL A 205 -46.22 -7.51 2.56
N ASP A 206 -45.71 -7.46 1.34
CA ASP A 206 -44.66 -8.38 0.88
C ASP A 206 -43.27 -7.80 1.14
N GLY A 207 -42.80 -7.94 2.37
CA GLY A 207 -41.48 -7.46 2.82
C GLY A 207 -41.57 -6.47 3.97
N ALA A 208 -40.42 -5.93 4.38
CA ALA A 208 -40.31 -5.00 5.49
C ALA A 208 -40.13 -3.56 5.00
N LEU A 209 -41.03 -2.67 5.43
CA LEU A 209 -40.86 -1.23 5.30
C LEU A 209 -39.92 -0.73 6.39
N SER A 210 -38.62 -0.87 6.16
CA SER A 210 -37.59 -0.36 7.07
C SER A 210 -36.37 0.16 6.33
N ALA A 211 -35.70 1.15 6.89
CA ALA A 211 -34.45 1.69 6.39
C ALA A 211 -33.61 2.26 7.53
N GLU A 212 -32.30 2.23 7.39
CA GLU A 212 -31.33 2.75 8.36
C GLU A 212 -30.20 3.48 7.63
N ARG A 213 -29.70 4.54 8.25
CA ARG A 213 -28.55 5.30 7.75
C ARG A 213 -27.74 5.85 8.92
N THR A 214 -26.42 5.74 8.79
CA THR A 214 -25.47 6.31 9.74
C THR A 214 -24.67 7.42 9.07
N GLU A 215 -24.68 8.60 9.68
CA GLU A 215 -23.89 9.76 9.27
C GLU A 215 -22.68 9.92 10.19
N SER A 216 -21.60 10.51 9.67
CA SER A 216 -20.39 10.83 10.43
C SER A 216 -19.58 11.94 9.79
N THR A 217 -18.77 12.63 10.59
CA THR A 217 -17.83 13.65 10.13
C THR A 217 -16.42 13.10 10.11
N THR A 218 -15.73 13.27 8.99
CA THR A 218 -14.32 12.85 8.87
C THR A 218 -13.40 13.96 9.35
N VAL A 219 -12.61 13.68 10.39
CA VAL A 219 -11.61 14.59 10.94
C VAL A 219 -10.21 14.08 10.59
N THR A 220 -9.36 14.99 10.14
CA THR A 220 -7.95 14.70 9.84
C THR A 220 -7.06 15.32 10.91
N ARG A 221 -6.20 14.51 11.53
CA ARG A 221 -5.25 14.94 12.56
C ARG A 221 -3.84 14.56 12.16
N GLU A 222 -2.93 15.53 12.17
CA GLU A 222 -1.51 15.24 12.05
C GLU A 222 -0.95 14.81 13.41
N ILE A 223 -0.29 13.65 13.43
CA ILE A 223 0.46 13.18 14.59
C ILE A 223 1.95 13.19 14.29
N THR A 224 2.72 13.77 15.20
CA THR A 224 4.18 13.76 15.16
C THR A 224 4.67 12.42 15.67
N GLN A 225 5.40 11.69 14.85
CA GLN A 225 6.01 10.43 15.26
C GLN A 225 7.48 10.63 15.64
N PRO A 226 7.98 9.86 16.61
CA PRO A 226 9.41 9.81 16.85
C PRO A 226 10.12 9.32 15.57
N PRO A 227 11.34 9.81 15.30
CA PRO A 227 12.13 9.37 14.15
C PRO A 227 12.32 7.86 14.15
N SER A 228 12.23 7.24 12.96
CA SER A 228 12.40 5.80 12.80
C SER A 228 13.81 5.34 13.18
N PRO A 229 13.98 4.47 14.20
CA PRO A 229 15.28 3.90 14.56
C PRO A 229 16.00 3.18 13.43
N VAL A 230 15.23 2.60 12.51
CA VAL A 230 15.75 1.90 11.35
C VAL A 230 16.37 2.89 10.36
N GLU A 231 15.72 4.02 10.10
CA GLU A 231 16.16 5.00 9.10
C GLU A 231 17.46 5.71 9.52
N TYR A 232 17.51 6.30 10.72
CA TYR A 232 18.74 6.93 11.19
C TYR A 232 19.82 5.89 11.55
N GLY A 233 19.42 4.71 12.03
CA GLY A 233 20.34 3.63 12.39
C GLY A 233 21.06 3.04 11.17
N ALA A 234 20.36 2.85 10.05
CA ALA A 234 20.96 2.36 8.81
C ALA A 234 22.03 3.32 8.28
N LEU A 235 21.75 4.63 8.30
CA LEU A 235 22.72 5.67 7.91
C LEU A 235 23.93 5.70 8.85
N ALA A 236 23.71 5.55 10.17
CA ALA A 236 24.80 5.50 11.15
C ALA A 236 25.70 4.26 10.96
N VAL A 237 25.13 3.09 10.72
CA VAL A 237 25.89 1.86 10.43
C VAL A 237 26.67 2.00 9.12
N LEU A 238 26.05 2.53 8.07
CA LEU A 238 26.74 2.78 6.80
C LEU A 238 27.91 3.77 6.99
N GLY A 239 27.71 4.84 7.76
CA GLY A 239 28.77 5.78 8.11
C GLY A 239 29.94 5.10 8.83
N LEU A 240 29.64 4.21 9.78
CA LEU A 240 30.66 3.44 10.51
C LEU A 240 31.42 2.47 9.60
N LEU A 241 30.73 1.82 8.66
CA LEU A 241 31.35 0.95 7.66
C LEU A 241 32.29 1.73 6.73
N MET A 242 31.92 2.94 6.31
CA MET A 242 32.77 3.78 5.47
C MET A 242 34.03 4.25 6.20
N VAL A 243 33.90 4.67 7.48
CA VAL A 243 35.05 5.01 8.32
C VAL A 243 35.94 3.78 8.58
N GLY A 244 35.33 2.62 8.83
CA GLY A 244 36.05 1.35 8.99
C GLY A 244 36.80 0.95 7.72
N ALA A 245 36.19 1.12 6.55
CA ALA A 245 36.82 0.87 5.25
C ALA A 245 37.98 1.85 4.99
N ALA A 246 37.82 3.14 5.31
CA ALA A 246 38.90 4.12 5.21
C ALA A 246 40.12 3.69 6.07
N ALA A 247 39.88 3.27 7.31
CA ALA A 247 40.92 2.77 8.21
C ALA A 247 41.53 1.43 7.77
N ALA A 248 40.78 0.59 7.05
CA ALA A 248 41.30 -0.63 6.45
C ALA A 248 42.21 -0.33 5.25
N VAL A 249 41.80 0.60 4.38
CA VAL A 249 42.57 1.03 3.21
C VAL A 249 43.92 1.63 3.62
N THR A 250 43.96 2.46 4.66
CA THR A 250 45.23 3.00 5.17
C THR A 250 46.15 1.94 5.77
N ARG A 251 45.62 0.84 6.33
CA ARG A 251 46.44 -0.29 6.81
C ARG A 251 46.98 -1.18 5.70
N VAL A 252 46.43 -1.11 4.48
CA VAL A 252 46.96 -1.86 3.33
C VAL A 252 48.19 -1.18 2.76
N GLU A 253 48.28 0.16 2.82
CA GLU A 253 49.48 0.95 2.46
C GLU A 253 50.73 0.43 3.19
N ASP A 254 50.59 0.15 4.48
CA ASP A 254 51.70 -0.33 5.32
C ASP A 254 52.18 -1.75 5.00
N ARG A 255 51.46 -2.51 4.16
CA ARG A 255 51.69 -3.97 3.97
C ARG A 255 51.96 -4.39 2.54
N VAL A 256 51.83 -3.48 1.59
CA VAL A 256 51.87 -3.80 0.16
C VAL A 256 52.78 -2.82 -0.54
N ASP A 257 53.88 -3.32 -1.09
CA ASP A 257 54.77 -2.54 -1.94
C ASP A 257 54.18 -2.45 -3.36
N PRO A 258 53.85 -1.24 -3.85
CA PRO A 258 53.35 -1.05 -5.21
C PRO A 258 54.31 -1.56 -6.29
N GLU A 259 55.63 -1.46 -6.10
CA GLU A 259 56.61 -1.91 -7.09
C GLU A 259 56.63 -3.44 -7.17
N GLU A 260 56.56 -4.14 -6.03
CA GLU A 260 56.44 -5.60 -5.99
C GLU A 260 55.16 -6.10 -6.69
N LEU A 261 54.06 -5.35 -6.58
CA LEU A 261 52.82 -5.64 -7.31
C LEU A 261 52.98 -5.40 -8.82
N ARG A 262 53.60 -4.29 -9.25
CA ARG A 262 53.85 -4.00 -10.66
C ARG A 262 54.72 -5.08 -11.29
N THR A 263 55.79 -5.49 -10.62
CA THR A 263 56.68 -6.55 -11.08
C THR A 263 55.96 -7.89 -11.19
N ARG A 264 55.13 -8.26 -10.20
CA ARG A 264 54.30 -9.48 -10.29
C ARG A 264 53.32 -9.43 -11.46
N ILE A 265 52.70 -8.27 -11.69
CA ILE A 265 51.78 -8.08 -12.81
C ILE A 265 52.53 -8.16 -14.15
N ALA A 266 53.70 -7.54 -14.28
CA ALA A 266 54.53 -7.58 -15.47
C ALA A 266 55.04 -9.00 -15.75
N HIS A 267 55.50 -9.71 -14.70
CA HIS A 267 55.89 -11.11 -14.79
C HIS A 267 54.76 -11.97 -15.35
N ASP A 268 53.55 -11.84 -14.78
CA ASP A 268 52.37 -12.60 -15.21
C ASP A 268 51.91 -12.25 -16.63
N GLN A 269 52.05 -10.99 -17.04
CA GLN A 269 51.65 -10.53 -18.38
C GLN A 269 52.62 -10.98 -19.49
N HIS A 270 53.90 -11.14 -19.16
CA HIS A 270 54.95 -11.47 -20.12
C HIS A 270 55.56 -12.87 -19.91
N GLN A 271 54.80 -13.80 -19.30
CA GLN A 271 55.29 -15.16 -19.02
C GLN A 271 55.78 -15.89 -20.28
N GLU A 272 55.26 -15.56 -21.47
CA GLU A 272 55.74 -16.17 -22.71
C GLU A 272 57.18 -15.76 -23.08
N TRP A 273 57.64 -14.59 -22.63
CA TRP A 273 58.99 -14.04 -22.85
C TRP A 273 59.97 -14.37 -21.72
N ILE A 274 59.45 -14.75 -20.55
CA ILE A 274 60.22 -15.03 -19.35
C ILE A 274 60.45 -16.55 -19.21
N SER A 275 61.69 -16.94 -18.95
CA SER A 275 62.09 -18.33 -18.71
C SER A 275 62.71 -18.45 -17.33
N ARG A 276 62.40 -19.52 -16.60
CA ARG A 276 63.06 -19.78 -15.32
C ARG A 276 64.44 -20.39 -15.57
N GLY A 277 65.47 -19.81 -15.00
CA GLY A 277 66.85 -20.28 -15.14
C GLY A 277 67.82 -19.45 -14.33
N GLN A 278 69.06 -19.93 -14.23
CA GLN A 278 70.14 -19.17 -13.60
C GLN A 278 70.96 -18.47 -14.68
N PHE A 279 71.43 -17.27 -14.40
CA PHE A 279 72.38 -16.57 -15.26
C PHE A 279 73.73 -16.42 -14.55
N PRO A 280 74.85 -16.41 -15.30
CA PRO A 280 76.17 -16.22 -14.69
C PRO A 280 76.22 -14.83 -14.06
N THR A 281 76.64 -14.74 -12.80
CA THR A 281 76.87 -13.46 -12.11
C THR A 281 78.34 -13.04 -12.15
N ASP A 282 79.27 -14.00 -12.17
CA ASP A 282 80.70 -13.79 -12.45
C ASP A 282 80.98 -13.93 -13.96
N SER A 283 80.87 -12.82 -14.68
CA SER A 283 81.04 -12.74 -16.13
C SER A 283 81.82 -11.48 -16.47
N GLU A 284 82.77 -11.57 -17.41
CA GLU A 284 83.52 -10.41 -17.93
C GLU A 284 82.64 -9.42 -18.73
N LYS A 285 81.33 -9.68 -18.83
CA LYS A 285 80.35 -8.84 -19.53
C LYS A 285 79.94 -7.63 -18.69
N GLN A 286 79.58 -6.55 -19.37
CA GLN A 286 79.07 -5.36 -18.73
C GLN A 286 77.61 -5.55 -18.27
N TYR A 287 77.33 -5.27 -17.00
CA TYR A 287 75.97 -5.28 -16.46
C TYR A 287 75.32 -3.89 -16.59
N ILE A 288 74.08 -3.87 -17.06
CA ILE A 288 73.28 -2.67 -17.23
C ILE A 288 71.98 -2.84 -16.44
N SER A 289 71.80 -2.03 -15.41
CA SER A 289 70.57 -2.02 -14.62
C SER A 289 69.43 -1.39 -15.41
N ILE A 290 68.30 -2.09 -15.46
CA ILE A 290 67.02 -1.63 -16.00
C ILE A 290 66.07 -1.40 -14.83
N LEU A 291 65.25 -0.34 -14.91
CA LEU A 291 64.46 0.14 -13.79
C LEU A 291 63.15 -0.62 -13.59
N THR A 292 62.64 -1.32 -14.61
CA THR A 292 61.40 -2.10 -14.53
C THR A 292 61.50 -3.43 -15.28
N LEU A 293 60.72 -4.42 -14.86
CA LEU A 293 60.63 -5.69 -15.58
C LEU A 293 60.03 -5.52 -16.99
N GLU A 294 59.13 -4.56 -17.19
CA GLU A 294 58.52 -4.27 -18.49
C GLU A 294 59.57 -3.77 -19.49
N ASP A 295 60.39 -2.79 -19.09
CA ASP A 295 61.49 -2.29 -19.92
C ASP A 295 62.52 -3.40 -20.23
N LEU A 296 62.75 -4.32 -19.28
CA LEU A 296 63.66 -5.44 -19.50
C LEU A 296 63.09 -6.46 -20.52
N VAL A 297 61.77 -6.67 -20.54
CA VAL A 297 61.10 -7.49 -21.55
C VAL A 297 61.22 -6.83 -22.93
N ASP A 298 61.06 -5.51 -23.04
CA ASP A 298 61.26 -4.79 -24.30
C ASP A 298 62.67 -4.97 -24.84
N VAL A 299 63.70 -4.90 -23.98
CA VAL A 299 65.08 -5.21 -24.36
C VAL A 299 65.22 -6.65 -24.88
N ALA A 300 64.56 -7.63 -24.26
CA ALA A 300 64.58 -9.01 -24.75
C ALA A 300 63.96 -9.14 -26.15
N ILE A 301 62.84 -8.44 -26.40
CA ILE A 301 62.16 -8.44 -27.68
C ILE A 301 63.05 -7.82 -28.77
N ASP A 302 63.62 -6.64 -28.51
CA ASP A 302 64.45 -5.91 -29.46
C ASP A 302 65.75 -6.65 -29.81
N THR A 303 66.33 -7.35 -28.85
CA THR A 303 67.55 -8.15 -29.03
C THR A 303 67.28 -9.59 -29.52
N ASN A 304 66.00 -9.95 -29.70
CA ASN A 304 65.55 -11.31 -30.02
C ASN A 304 66.12 -12.36 -29.05
N ARG A 305 66.08 -12.03 -27.76
CA ARG A 305 66.46 -12.85 -26.61
C ARG A 305 65.24 -13.16 -25.75
N ARG A 306 65.47 -13.89 -24.66
CA ARG A 306 64.46 -14.19 -23.65
C ARG A 306 64.92 -13.61 -22.31
N VAL A 307 63.97 -13.19 -21.48
CA VAL A 307 64.26 -12.83 -20.09
C VAL A 307 64.45 -14.11 -19.29
N ILE A 308 65.49 -14.18 -18.48
CA ILE A 308 65.78 -15.26 -17.54
C ILE A 308 65.42 -14.76 -16.14
N HIS A 309 64.47 -15.40 -15.47
CA HIS A 309 64.17 -15.18 -14.06
C HIS A 309 64.93 -16.20 -13.23
N ASP A 310 65.86 -15.71 -12.41
CA ASP A 310 66.58 -16.50 -11.42
C ASP A 310 65.87 -16.43 -10.06
N PRO A 311 65.19 -17.51 -9.64
CA PRO A 311 64.42 -17.51 -8.40
C PRO A 311 65.29 -17.58 -7.14
N GLN A 312 66.61 -17.81 -7.25
CA GLN A 312 67.49 -17.85 -6.08
C GLN A 312 67.84 -16.46 -5.57
N ILE A 313 67.99 -15.54 -6.50
CA ILE A 313 68.36 -14.14 -6.25
C ILE A 313 67.21 -13.17 -6.60
N ASP A 314 66.06 -13.72 -6.99
CA ASP A 314 64.86 -12.99 -7.45
C ASP A 314 65.15 -11.83 -8.42
N ALA A 315 66.02 -12.11 -9.39
CA ALA A 315 66.44 -11.16 -10.41
C ALA A 315 66.09 -11.65 -11.81
N TYR A 316 65.90 -10.70 -12.71
CA TYR A 316 65.58 -10.92 -14.11
C TYR A 316 66.74 -10.44 -14.96
N ALA A 317 67.15 -11.21 -15.97
CA ALA A 317 68.24 -10.82 -16.84
C ALA A 317 68.00 -11.15 -18.31
N VAL A 318 68.54 -10.32 -19.20
CA VAL A 318 68.64 -10.56 -20.64
C VAL A 318 70.11 -10.57 -21.00
N ILE A 319 70.59 -11.71 -21.50
CA ILE A 319 71.98 -11.88 -21.90
C ILE A 319 72.08 -11.63 -23.40
N ASP A 320 72.78 -10.57 -23.79
CA ASP A 320 73.21 -10.38 -25.17
C ASP A 320 74.74 -10.56 -25.31
N SER A 321 75.24 -10.46 -26.54
CA SER A 321 76.60 -10.82 -26.94
C SER A 321 77.69 -10.24 -26.03
N SER A 322 77.63 -8.95 -25.69
CA SER A 322 78.61 -8.25 -24.85
C SER A 322 78.08 -7.73 -23.50
N GLU A 323 76.76 -7.59 -23.36
CA GLU A 323 76.12 -6.97 -22.18
C GLU A 323 75.09 -7.90 -21.54
N ILE A 324 74.86 -7.70 -20.24
CA ILE A 324 73.78 -8.33 -19.47
C ILE A 324 72.90 -7.21 -18.91
N TYR A 325 71.66 -7.16 -19.37
CA TYR A 325 70.65 -6.25 -18.82
C TYR A 325 69.95 -6.95 -17.67
N TYR A 326 69.74 -6.28 -16.53
CA TYR A 326 69.09 -6.93 -15.39
C TYR A 326 68.12 -5.99 -14.65
N TYR A 327 67.13 -6.59 -13.99
CA TYR A 327 66.16 -5.92 -13.11
C TYR A 327 66.00 -6.74 -11.83
N ALA A 328 66.03 -6.08 -10.67
CA ALA A 328 65.77 -6.65 -9.35
C ALA A 328 64.89 -5.70 -8.53
N LEU A 329 64.02 -6.26 -7.70
CA LEU A 329 63.03 -5.51 -6.91
C LEU A 329 63.63 -4.78 -5.71
N GLU A 330 64.58 -5.44 -5.04
CA GLU A 330 65.39 -4.81 -4.01
C GLU A 330 66.62 -4.19 -4.68
N ASP A 331 67.07 -3.03 -4.18
CA ASP A 331 68.42 -2.49 -4.41
C ASP A 331 69.42 -3.46 -3.76
N VAL A 332 69.47 -4.68 -4.28
CA VAL A 332 70.61 -5.53 -4.14
C VAL A 332 71.67 -4.78 -4.91
N GLU A 333 72.53 -4.08 -4.16
CA GLU A 333 73.78 -3.56 -4.66
C GLU A 333 74.37 -4.64 -5.54
N ALA A 334 74.33 -4.42 -6.85
CA ALA A 334 74.70 -5.43 -7.82
C ALA A 334 76.09 -6.03 -7.51
N GLY A 335 76.93 -5.30 -6.75
CA GLY A 335 78.19 -5.77 -6.19
C GLY A 335 78.11 -7.02 -5.30
N GLU A 336 77.03 -7.29 -4.55
CA GLU A 336 77.00 -8.48 -3.66
C GLU A 336 76.93 -9.80 -4.43
N TRP A 337 76.34 -9.85 -5.63
CA TRP A 337 76.20 -11.08 -6.42
C TRP A 337 77.06 -11.11 -7.68
N LEU A 338 77.43 -9.93 -8.22
CA LEU A 338 78.27 -9.79 -9.40
C LEU A 338 79.78 -9.86 -9.09
N GLU A 339 80.18 -10.05 -7.83
CA GLU A 339 81.58 -10.03 -7.36
C GLU A 339 82.38 -8.80 -7.89
N ILE A 340 81.75 -7.61 -7.91
CA ILE A 340 82.38 -6.34 -8.37
C ILE A 340 82.80 -5.48 -7.19
#